data_AF-A0A8H4QJ29-F1
#
_entry.id   AF-A0A8H4QJ29-F1
#
_cell.length_a   1.000
_cell.length_b   1.000
_cell.length_c   1.000
_cell.angle_alpha   90.00
_cell.angle_beta   90.00
_cell.angle_gamma   90.00
#
_symmetry.space_group_name_H-M   'P 1'
#
loop_
_entity.id
_entity.type
_entity.pdbx_description
1 polymer ?
#
loop_
_entity_poly.entity_id
_entity_poly.type
_entity_poly.pdbx_seq_one_letter_code
_entity_poly.pdbx_strand_id
1 'polypeptide(L)'
;MPNNRVPDGNRGYRHPFVFGLHYLGGVGDAPRTLTDLAMSQFSAEIRRFPEWWKHFKDDETRRKWTESALQRTWNILTPSAEIGTRLSLAQISYVLDELAGYASLRHDELECQVSCFERIWESDSLLSSASIRNLSMALDELRTRNTSSREHHALNYFIDPALYPLVYNKTLVSQRDGKLLPIPSPISSDIYTVSSRFALLPADVSVGATTGSVKFTSYINNLHPGDYGKAYELLETLLGGFIPLFERTLTDLHRNNPLTPRISGGYRYLVWDEPEPPDHSDDEDGWIIYEKEMRQWALNRPINVPDIPATGYKDGIEVRKHQVNLKGRSLQFIVSAYEISLSPENSSYVGTTWHVEGMKNNRIVASGFYCLSTDNISETSIEFRMAVTFPRGFTAGDTGATLRTWGVRDGDSCNQHIGHVPIRPGLALVFPNIYQHKQTAFQLKDTSRDGHLKAIWFYLVDPDIEPLPSTSRVGPQQKYWIHKALDDFLDERLPHEIIDKIMLHVEGVMSLEEALAYKECLLEENRRFTQANNSYHFCIPFDIWNGPEVIH
;
A
#
# COMPACT_ATOMS: atom_id res chain seq x y z
N MET A 1 15.55 29.45 25.31
CA MET A 1 14.65 29.37 24.14
C MET A 1 13.62 28.30 24.46
N PRO A 2 12.32 28.62 24.57
CA PRO A 2 11.31 27.64 24.91
C PRO A 2 11.19 26.59 23.78
N ASN A 3 11.00 25.34 24.20
CA ASN A 3 10.83 24.16 23.35
C ASN A 3 9.75 24.37 22.28
N ASN A 4 10.17 24.64 21.04
CA ASN A 4 9.31 24.47 19.87
C ASN A 4 9.05 22.97 19.69
N ARG A 5 7.91 22.50 20.23
CA ARG A 5 7.34 21.21 19.85
C ARG A 5 7.12 21.22 18.34
N VAL A 6 7.70 20.24 17.65
CA VAL A 6 7.39 19.94 16.24
C VAL A 6 5.86 19.80 16.13
N PRO A 7 5.20 20.44 15.14
CA PRO A 7 3.76 20.31 14.94
C PRO A 7 3.35 18.83 14.85
N ASP A 8 2.21 18.46 15.46
CA ASP A 8 1.74 17.06 15.54
C ASP A 8 1.64 16.34 14.18
N GLY A 9 1.59 17.08 13.07
CA GLY A 9 1.53 16.53 11.71
C GLY A 9 2.75 15.71 11.26
N ASN A 10 3.90 15.83 11.94
CA ASN A 10 5.12 15.06 11.61
C ASN A 10 5.50 14.01 12.69
N ARG A 11 4.65 13.80 13.71
CA ARG A 11 4.83 12.70 14.66
C ARG A 11 4.31 11.39 14.06
N GLY A 12 4.88 10.27 14.51
CA GLY A 12 4.50 8.95 14.04
C GLY A 12 5.22 8.52 12.76
N TYR A 13 4.56 7.70 11.97
CA TYR A 13 5.13 7.03 10.80
C TYR A 13 5.25 7.98 9.59
N ARG A 14 5.97 7.54 8.55
CA ARG A 14 5.98 8.25 7.27
C ARG A 14 4.65 8.00 6.53
N HIS A 15 4.19 8.96 5.74
CA HIS A 15 2.88 8.91 5.06
C HIS A 15 2.90 9.55 3.66
N PRO A 16 1.99 9.19 2.74
CA PRO A 16 1.94 9.71 1.37
C PRO A 16 1.22 11.07 1.23
N PHE A 17 0.83 11.70 2.34
CA PHE A 17 0.01 12.93 2.36
C PHE A 17 0.85 14.22 2.45
N VAL A 18 1.91 14.30 1.63
CA VAL A 18 2.81 15.46 1.57
C VAL A 18 2.71 16.08 0.18
N PHE A 19 2.50 17.40 0.13
CA PHE A 19 2.55 18.16 -1.12
C PHE A 19 4.01 18.30 -1.58
N GLY A 20 4.44 17.40 -2.46
CA GLY A 20 5.84 17.22 -2.80
C GLY A 20 6.43 18.32 -3.67
N LEU A 21 5.61 19.12 -4.35
CA LEU A 21 6.06 20.29 -5.12
C LEU A 21 6.71 21.39 -4.26
N HIS A 22 6.53 21.35 -2.93
CA HIS A 22 7.25 22.24 -2.02
C HIS A 22 8.72 21.84 -1.80
N TYR A 23 9.16 20.70 -2.31
CA TYR A 23 10.49 20.15 -2.08
C TYR A 23 11.28 20.13 -3.40
N LEU A 24 12.33 20.96 -3.46
CA LEU A 24 13.17 21.12 -4.66
C LEU A 24 13.80 19.81 -5.18
N GLY A 25 13.96 18.81 -4.32
CA GLY A 25 14.51 17.50 -4.68
C GLY A 25 13.49 16.35 -4.63
N GLY A 26 12.19 16.64 -4.74
CA GLY A 26 11.14 15.63 -4.62
C GLY A 26 10.92 15.11 -3.19
N VAL A 27 10.13 14.05 -3.06
CA VAL A 27 9.74 13.44 -1.78
C VAL A 27 9.81 11.92 -1.84
N GLY A 28 10.00 11.27 -0.69
CA GLY A 28 10.02 9.82 -0.58
C GLY A 28 11.36 9.27 -0.10
N ASP A 29 11.64 8.01 -0.43
CA ASP A 29 12.92 7.37 -0.14
C ASP A 29 13.97 7.76 -1.22
N ALA A 30 15.25 7.48 -0.96
CA ALA A 30 16.28 7.69 -1.98
C ALA A 30 16.09 6.71 -3.16
N PRO A 31 16.32 7.14 -4.42
CA PRO A 31 16.18 6.26 -5.56
C PRO A 31 17.24 5.15 -5.53
N ARG A 32 16.82 3.91 -5.82
CA ARG A 32 17.70 2.76 -6.01
C ARG A 32 18.27 2.77 -7.43
N THR A 33 19.47 2.23 -7.59
CA THR A 33 20.04 2.03 -8.94
C THR A 33 19.29 0.92 -9.67
N LEU A 34 19.37 0.89 -11.00
CA LEU A 34 18.82 -0.21 -11.81
C LEU A 34 19.34 -1.58 -11.34
N THR A 35 20.63 -1.63 -10.98
CA THR A 35 21.29 -2.81 -10.43
C THR A 35 20.69 -3.23 -9.08
N ASP A 36 20.47 -2.31 -8.13
CA ASP A 36 19.86 -2.66 -6.83
C ASP A 36 18.40 -3.12 -7.01
N LEU A 37 17.65 -2.55 -7.96
CA LEU A 37 16.31 -3.03 -8.31
C LEU A 37 16.35 -4.45 -8.90
N ALA A 38 17.30 -4.75 -9.79
CA ALA A 38 17.50 -6.10 -10.31
C ALA A 38 17.90 -7.11 -9.21
N MET A 39 18.79 -6.71 -8.30
CA MET A 39 19.15 -7.50 -7.13
C MET A 39 17.93 -7.75 -6.21
N SER A 40 17.07 -6.74 -6.04
CA SER A 40 15.83 -6.87 -5.25
C SER A 40 14.85 -7.87 -5.89
N GLN A 41 14.68 -7.81 -7.22
CA GLN A 41 13.87 -8.78 -7.96
C GLN A 41 14.41 -10.21 -7.81
N PHE A 42 15.73 -10.38 -7.95
CA PHE A 42 16.37 -11.68 -7.79
C PHE A 42 16.21 -12.25 -6.37
N SER A 43 16.45 -11.42 -5.35
CA SER A 43 16.26 -11.78 -3.95
C SER A 43 14.80 -12.19 -3.66
N ALA A 44 13.84 -11.41 -4.15
CA ALA A 44 12.41 -11.70 -4.01
C ALA A 44 12.00 -13.00 -4.72
N GLU A 45 12.52 -13.26 -5.93
CA GLU A 45 12.24 -14.48 -6.68
C GLU A 45 12.72 -15.73 -5.93
N ILE A 46 13.93 -15.70 -5.36
CA ILE A 46 14.43 -16.81 -4.54
C ILE A 46 13.54 -17.03 -3.32
N ARG A 47 13.15 -15.95 -2.63
CA ARG A 47 12.34 -16.02 -1.41
C ARG A 47 10.89 -16.48 -1.62
N ARG A 48 10.46 -16.63 -2.87
CA ARG A 48 9.18 -17.24 -3.24
C ARG A 48 9.26 -18.77 -3.40
N PHE A 49 10.46 -19.34 -3.54
CA PHE A 49 10.57 -20.80 -3.57
C PHE A 49 10.15 -21.39 -2.22
N PRO A 50 9.36 -22.47 -2.21
CA PRO A 50 9.03 -23.17 -0.98
C PRO A 50 10.29 -23.52 -0.21
N GLU A 51 10.28 -23.26 1.10
CA GLU A 51 11.36 -23.64 2.03
C GLU A 51 12.75 -23.10 1.67
N TRP A 52 12.86 -22.01 0.90
CA TRP A 52 14.14 -21.43 0.48
C TRP A 52 15.13 -21.20 1.63
N TRP A 53 14.61 -20.88 2.83
CA TRP A 53 15.41 -20.61 4.04
C TRP A 53 16.09 -21.87 4.61
N LYS A 54 15.67 -23.07 4.20
CA LYS A 54 16.37 -24.33 4.53
C LYS A 54 17.50 -24.64 3.55
N HIS A 55 17.42 -24.09 2.33
CA HIS A 55 18.30 -24.45 1.22
C HIS A 55 19.29 -23.34 0.83
N PHE A 56 19.16 -22.11 1.34
CA PHE A 56 20.00 -21.00 0.90
C PHE A 56 21.52 -21.15 1.19
N LYS A 57 21.87 -22.07 2.11
CA LYS A 57 23.26 -22.43 2.43
C LYS A 57 23.78 -23.62 1.63
N ASP A 58 22.92 -24.33 0.89
CA ASP A 58 23.32 -25.50 0.11
C ASP A 58 24.09 -25.06 -1.15
N ASP A 59 25.30 -25.60 -1.32
CA ASP A 59 26.21 -25.20 -2.39
C ASP A 59 25.65 -25.54 -3.78
N GLU A 60 24.97 -26.68 -3.93
CA GLU A 60 24.37 -27.06 -5.20
C GLU A 60 23.22 -26.13 -5.59
N THR A 61 22.37 -25.79 -4.62
CA THR A 61 21.27 -24.85 -4.78
C THR A 61 21.77 -23.45 -5.13
N ARG A 62 22.79 -22.96 -4.41
CA ARG A 62 23.43 -21.67 -4.69
C ARG A 62 24.05 -21.64 -6.09
N ARG A 63 24.69 -22.73 -6.52
CA ARG A 63 25.24 -22.85 -7.88
C ARG A 63 24.15 -22.78 -8.94
N LYS A 64 23.03 -23.50 -8.77
CA LYS A 64 21.88 -23.45 -9.69
C LYS A 64 21.28 -22.05 -9.78
N TRP A 65 21.07 -21.37 -8.65
CA TRP A 65 20.58 -19.99 -8.63
C TRP A 65 21.54 -19.02 -9.31
N THR A 66 22.85 -19.21 -9.13
CA THR A 66 23.89 -18.40 -9.77
C THR A 66 23.90 -18.58 -11.28
N GLU A 67 23.89 -19.83 -11.76
CA GLU A 67 23.85 -20.16 -13.20
C GLU A 67 22.60 -19.55 -13.86
N SER A 68 21.44 -19.69 -13.21
CA SER A 68 20.18 -19.10 -13.69
C SER A 68 20.23 -17.57 -13.76
N ALA A 69 20.76 -16.91 -12.73
CA ALA A 69 20.83 -15.45 -12.68
C ALA A 69 21.84 -14.85 -13.69
N LEU A 70 22.97 -15.51 -13.96
CA LEU A 70 24.00 -15.05 -14.91
C LEU A 70 23.52 -15.08 -16.38
N GLN A 71 22.66 -16.04 -16.71
CA GLN A 71 22.12 -16.22 -18.06
C GLN A 71 20.94 -15.30 -18.35
N ARG A 72 20.40 -14.62 -17.33
CA ARG A 72 19.18 -13.81 -17.43
C ARG A 72 19.48 -12.33 -17.55
N THR A 73 18.62 -11.64 -18.29
CA THR A 73 18.48 -10.18 -18.23
C THR A 73 17.27 -9.84 -17.37
N TRP A 74 17.48 -9.02 -16.35
CA TRP A 74 16.45 -8.56 -15.42
C TRP A 74 15.80 -7.30 -15.96
N ASN A 75 14.50 -7.36 -16.22
CA ASN A 75 13.79 -6.23 -16.78
C ASN A 75 13.26 -5.33 -15.66
N ILE A 76 13.78 -4.11 -15.61
CA ILE A 76 13.39 -3.12 -14.61
C ILE A 76 12.41 -2.14 -15.23
N LEU A 77 11.19 -2.13 -14.70
CA LEU A 77 10.18 -1.14 -15.06
C LEU A 77 10.58 0.22 -14.49
N THR A 78 10.86 1.16 -15.38
CA THR A 78 11.08 2.57 -15.06
C THR A 78 9.85 3.38 -15.46
N PRO A 79 9.74 4.66 -15.04
CA PRO A 79 8.59 5.49 -15.37
C PRO A 79 8.26 5.57 -16.87
N SER A 80 9.28 5.40 -17.72
CA SER A 80 9.16 5.69 -19.15
C SER A 80 9.75 4.63 -20.07
N ALA A 81 10.28 3.52 -19.53
CA ALA A 81 10.78 2.38 -20.30
C ALA A 81 10.91 1.12 -19.44
N GLU A 82 11.14 -0.02 -20.10
CA GLU A 82 11.63 -1.24 -19.46
C GLU A 82 13.11 -1.40 -19.81
N ILE A 83 13.98 -1.43 -18.79
CA ILE A 83 15.44 -1.48 -18.98
C ILE A 83 15.99 -2.83 -18.53
N GLY A 84 16.61 -3.54 -19.47
CA GLY A 84 17.29 -4.80 -19.20
C GLY A 84 18.61 -4.60 -18.47
N THR A 85 18.77 -5.23 -17.31
CA THR A 85 19.97 -5.16 -16.45
C THR A 85 20.51 -6.57 -16.24
N ARG A 86 21.82 -6.77 -16.44
CA ARG A 86 22.49 -8.05 -16.14
C ARG A 86 23.25 -7.94 -14.84
N LEU A 87 23.15 -8.96 -14.00
CA LEU A 87 23.86 -9.00 -12.72
C LEU A 87 25.24 -9.64 -12.89
N SER A 88 26.25 -9.06 -12.24
CA SER A 88 27.58 -9.63 -12.13
C SER A 88 27.63 -10.78 -11.13
N LEU A 89 28.66 -11.61 -11.18
CA LEU A 89 28.85 -12.69 -10.19
C LEU A 89 28.95 -12.15 -8.76
N ALA A 90 29.57 -10.98 -8.57
CA ALA A 90 29.70 -10.34 -7.27
C ALA A 90 28.35 -9.88 -6.72
N GLN A 91 27.50 -9.27 -7.58
CA GLN A 91 26.14 -8.86 -7.23
C GLN A 91 25.24 -10.06 -6.92
N ILE A 92 25.34 -11.14 -7.69
CA ILE A 92 24.63 -12.39 -7.43
C ILE A 92 25.07 -12.98 -6.09
N SER A 93 26.39 -13.06 -5.84
CA SER A 93 26.93 -13.57 -4.57
C SER A 93 26.43 -12.75 -3.39
N TYR A 94 26.41 -11.41 -3.52
CA TYR A 94 25.84 -10.52 -2.51
C TYR A 94 24.38 -10.87 -2.21
N VAL A 95 23.54 -11.04 -3.24
CA VAL A 95 22.13 -11.43 -3.06
C VAL A 95 22.00 -12.80 -2.39
N LEU A 96 22.86 -13.75 -2.73
CA LEU A 96 22.84 -15.07 -2.10
C LEU A 96 23.32 -15.04 -0.64
N ASP A 97 24.20 -14.13 -0.28
CA ASP A 97 24.69 -13.97 1.09
C ASP A 97 23.65 -13.27 1.99
N GLU A 98 22.94 -12.24 1.49
CA GLU A 98 21.91 -11.54 2.27
C GLU A 98 20.68 -12.41 2.61
N LEU A 99 20.50 -13.55 1.93
CA LEU A 99 19.47 -14.53 2.26
C LEU A 99 19.58 -15.01 3.71
N ALA A 100 20.79 -15.01 4.31
CA ALA A 100 20.99 -15.31 5.72
C ALA A 100 20.21 -14.33 6.62
N GLY A 101 20.30 -13.04 6.31
CA GLY A 101 19.59 -12.00 7.04
C GLY A 101 18.08 -12.09 6.86
N TYR A 102 17.59 -12.35 5.65
CA TYR A 102 16.16 -12.61 5.43
C TYR A 102 15.67 -13.86 6.14
N ALA A 103 16.48 -14.92 6.23
CA ALA A 103 16.11 -16.14 6.93
C ALA A 103 15.98 -15.86 8.43
N SER A 104 16.84 -15.01 9.00
CA SER A 104 16.75 -14.59 10.42
C SER A 104 15.56 -13.68 10.72
N LEU A 105 15.04 -12.98 9.71
CA LEU A 105 13.84 -12.15 9.83
C LEU A 105 12.54 -12.97 9.81
N ARG A 106 12.59 -14.22 9.32
CA ARG A 106 11.42 -15.10 9.35
C ARG A 106 11.00 -15.39 10.78
N HIS A 107 9.69 -15.48 11.00
CA HIS A 107 9.13 -15.90 12.27
C HIS A 107 8.57 -17.31 12.12
N ASP A 108 9.22 -18.30 12.72
CA ASP A 108 8.88 -19.72 12.52
C ASP A 108 7.43 -20.04 12.92
N GLU A 109 6.92 -19.48 14.02
CA GLU A 109 5.55 -19.79 14.49
C GLU A 109 4.43 -19.19 13.62
N LEU A 110 4.71 -18.12 12.86
CA LEU A 110 3.72 -17.38 12.07
C LEU A 110 3.96 -17.52 10.56
N GLU A 111 5.03 -18.26 10.22
CA GLU A 111 5.58 -18.45 8.87
C GLU A 111 5.69 -17.14 8.06
N CYS A 112 5.87 -16.01 8.73
CA CYS A 112 5.93 -14.72 8.06
C CYS A 112 7.33 -14.41 7.55
N GLN A 113 7.38 -13.72 6.42
CA GLN A 113 8.62 -13.29 5.77
C GLN A 113 8.47 -11.92 5.13
N VAL A 114 9.61 -11.26 4.86
CA VAL A 114 9.63 -10.14 3.92
C VAL A 114 9.20 -10.66 2.55
N SER A 115 8.36 -9.90 1.85
CA SER A 115 7.80 -10.24 0.53
C SER A 115 8.66 -9.68 -0.60
N CYS A 116 8.07 -9.11 -1.65
CA CYS A 116 8.76 -8.64 -2.85
C CYS A 116 9.71 -7.46 -2.60
N PHE A 117 9.52 -6.71 -1.51
CA PHE A 117 10.36 -5.57 -1.14
C PHE A 117 10.35 -5.36 0.38
N GLU A 118 11.31 -4.62 0.91
CA GLU A 118 11.38 -4.27 2.33
C GLU A 118 10.12 -3.52 2.80
N ARG A 119 9.76 -3.63 4.08
CA ARG A 119 8.48 -3.16 4.68
C ARG A 119 7.23 -3.90 4.22
N ILE A 120 7.30 -4.71 3.17
CA ILE A 120 6.19 -5.57 2.73
C ILE A 120 6.40 -6.95 3.34
N TRP A 121 5.43 -7.41 4.13
CA TRP A 121 5.50 -8.70 4.83
C TRP A 121 4.35 -9.59 4.38
N GLU A 122 4.62 -10.89 4.24
CA GLU A 122 3.63 -11.87 3.84
C GLU A 122 3.66 -13.13 4.71
N SER A 123 2.55 -13.86 4.70
CA SER A 123 2.41 -15.22 5.24
C SER A 123 1.33 -15.97 4.46
N ASP A 124 1.47 -17.28 4.30
CA ASP A 124 0.45 -18.14 3.66
C ASP A 124 -0.35 -18.98 4.68
N SER A 125 -0.03 -18.85 5.97
CA SER A 125 -0.43 -19.80 7.02
C SER A 125 -1.18 -19.14 8.18
N LEU A 126 -1.76 -17.96 7.98
CA LEU A 126 -2.49 -17.25 9.05
C LEU A 126 -3.71 -18.02 9.56
N LEU A 127 -4.39 -18.76 8.68
CA LEU A 127 -5.60 -19.51 9.01
C LEU A 127 -5.49 -20.95 8.54
N SER A 128 -6.07 -21.86 9.34
CA SER A 128 -6.31 -23.23 8.89
C SER A 128 -7.30 -23.27 7.73
N SER A 129 -7.23 -24.30 6.87
CA SER A 129 -8.20 -24.48 5.78
C SER A 129 -9.65 -24.59 6.27
N ALA A 130 -9.87 -25.07 7.51
CA ALA A 130 -11.18 -25.11 8.13
C ALA A 130 -11.69 -23.69 8.48
N SER A 131 -10.82 -22.86 9.06
CA SER A 131 -11.13 -21.47 9.38
C SER A 131 -11.43 -20.64 8.12
N ILE A 132 -10.68 -20.86 7.04
CA ILE A 132 -10.91 -20.23 5.73
C ILE A 132 -12.30 -20.57 5.20
N ARG A 133 -12.70 -21.85 5.22
CA ARG A 133 -14.05 -22.27 4.80
C ARG A 133 -15.13 -21.65 5.65
N ASN A 134 -14.97 -21.67 6.98
CA ASN A 134 -15.94 -21.08 7.91
C ASN A 134 -16.11 -19.58 7.67
N LEU A 135 -15.01 -18.86 7.41
CA LEU A 135 -15.04 -17.43 7.11
C LEU A 135 -15.70 -17.15 5.75
N SER A 136 -15.41 -17.95 4.72
CA SER A 136 -16.11 -17.82 3.43
C SER A 136 -17.62 -18.01 3.59
N MET A 137 -18.05 -19.06 4.31
CA MET A 137 -19.48 -19.30 4.54
C MET A 137 -20.14 -18.16 5.30
N ALA A 138 -19.48 -17.64 6.34
CA ALA A 138 -20.00 -16.50 7.11
C ALA A 138 -20.12 -15.22 6.27
N LEU A 139 -19.19 -14.99 5.33
CA LEU A 139 -19.31 -13.86 4.39
C LEU A 139 -20.39 -14.09 3.33
N ASP A 140 -20.57 -15.32 2.86
CA ASP A 140 -21.63 -15.66 1.89
C ASP A 140 -23.04 -15.46 2.49
N GLU A 141 -23.20 -15.67 3.80
CA GLU A 141 -24.43 -15.33 4.52
C GLU A 141 -24.75 -13.83 4.47
N LEU A 142 -23.75 -12.94 4.36
CA LEU A 142 -23.95 -11.49 4.20
C LEU A 142 -24.51 -11.12 2.82
N ARG A 143 -24.22 -11.93 1.79
CA ARG A 143 -24.60 -11.65 0.39
C ARG A 143 -26.12 -11.68 0.19
N THR A 144 -26.85 -12.45 0.99
CA THR A 144 -28.29 -12.66 0.83
C THR A 144 -29.16 -11.44 1.17
N ARG A 145 -28.60 -10.35 1.74
CA ARG A 145 -29.36 -9.14 2.12
C ARG A 145 -28.96 -7.83 1.42
N ASN A 146 -27.79 -7.76 0.79
CA ASN A 146 -27.26 -6.54 0.14
C ASN A 146 -27.63 -6.41 -1.36
N THR A 147 -28.72 -7.03 -1.80
CA THR A 147 -29.17 -6.99 -3.21
C THR A 147 -29.78 -5.64 -3.59
N SER A 148 -28.98 -4.59 -3.65
CA SER A 148 -29.42 -3.28 -4.14
C SER A 148 -28.28 -2.46 -4.75
N SER A 149 -27.57 -3.06 -5.71
CA SER A 149 -27.09 -2.35 -6.90
C SER A 149 -26.67 -3.39 -7.95
N ARG A 150 -27.61 -3.82 -8.81
CA ARG A 150 -27.28 -4.50 -10.07
C ARG A 150 -26.73 -3.47 -11.07
N GLU A 151 -25.64 -2.81 -10.71
CA GLU A 151 -24.78 -2.22 -11.73
C GLU A 151 -23.85 -3.32 -12.23
N HIS A 152 -23.58 -3.34 -13.53
CA HIS A 152 -22.84 -4.38 -14.25
C HIS A 152 -21.34 -4.45 -13.89
N HIS A 153 -20.99 -4.29 -12.61
CA HIS A 153 -19.63 -4.31 -12.10
C HIS A 153 -19.33 -5.65 -11.45
N ALA A 154 -18.17 -6.22 -11.79
CA ALA A 154 -17.72 -7.50 -11.26
C ALA A 154 -17.50 -7.50 -9.72
N LEU A 155 -17.39 -6.33 -9.09
CA LEU A 155 -17.05 -6.15 -7.67
C LEU A 155 -18.29 -6.06 -6.78
N ASN A 156 -18.39 -6.97 -5.81
CA ASN A 156 -19.47 -7.06 -4.82
C ASN A 156 -18.90 -6.97 -3.41
N TYR A 157 -19.39 -6.06 -2.57
CA TYR A 157 -18.93 -5.92 -1.19
C TYR A 157 -19.78 -6.73 -0.21
N PHE A 158 -19.12 -7.51 0.65
CA PHE A 158 -19.71 -8.08 1.86
C PHE A 158 -19.68 -7.06 3.00
N ILE A 159 -18.56 -6.36 3.15
CA ILE A 159 -18.35 -5.26 4.09
C ILE A 159 -17.78 -4.09 3.29
N ASP A 160 -18.63 -3.10 3.03
CA ASP A 160 -18.24 -1.87 2.34
C ASP A 160 -17.95 -0.77 3.35
N PRO A 161 -16.68 -0.36 3.55
CA PRO A 161 -16.33 0.70 4.49
C PRO A 161 -16.81 2.09 4.03
N ALA A 162 -17.11 2.28 2.74
CA ALA A 162 -17.58 3.53 2.18
C ALA A 162 -19.09 3.74 2.37
N LEU A 163 -19.85 2.70 2.73
CA LEU A 163 -21.24 2.83 3.15
C LEU A 163 -21.34 3.35 4.58
N TYR A 164 -22.34 4.20 4.84
CA TYR A 164 -22.54 4.85 6.14
C TYR A 164 -21.27 5.56 6.66
N PRO A 165 -20.61 6.41 5.84
CA PRO A 165 -19.42 7.12 6.29
C PRO A 165 -19.79 8.14 7.38
N LEU A 166 -18.78 8.67 8.06
CA LEU A 166 -18.93 9.89 8.84
C LEU A 166 -19.09 11.06 7.88
N VAL A 167 -20.18 11.81 8.00
CA VAL A 167 -20.45 13.03 7.25
C VAL A 167 -20.26 14.22 8.18
N TYR A 168 -19.23 15.04 7.93
CA TYR A 168 -18.94 16.18 8.80
C TYR A 168 -20.12 17.16 8.86
N ASN A 169 -20.33 17.76 10.03
CA ASN A 169 -21.45 18.64 10.37
C ASN A 169 -22.84 17.96 10.34
N LYS A 170 -22.91 16.63 10.16
CA LYS A 170 -24.16 15.87 10.21
C LYS A 170 -24.12 14.68 11.15
N THR A 171 -23.11 13.80 11.01
CA THR A 171 -23.01 12.58 11.83
C THR A 171 -22.83 12.95 13.30
N LEU A 172 -23.71 12.40 14.14
CA LEU A 172 -23.70 12.61 15.57
C LEU A 172 -22.61 11.76 16.22
N VAL A 173 -21.74 12.41 17.00
CA VAL A 173 -20.65 11.77 17.73
C VAL A 173 -20.85 11.99 19.23
N SER A 174 -20.74 10.91 19.99
CA SER A 174 -20.75 10.94 21.45
C SER A 174 -19.52 11.68 21.98
N GLN A 175 -19.80 12.70 22.79
CA GLN A 175 -18.82 13.48 23.52
C GLN A 175 -18.54 12.86 24.89
N ARG A 176 -17.49 13.34 25.57
CA ARG A 176 -17.11 12.83 26.91
C ARG A 176 -18.18 13.06 27.98
N ASP A 177 -19.06 14.04 27.78
CA ASP A 177 -20.20 14.34 28.67
C ASP A 177 -21.48 13.56 28.29
N GLY A 178 -21.39 12.65 27.31
CA GLY A 178 -22.50 11.83 26.82
C GLY A 178 -23.41 12.53 25.81
N LYS A 179 -23.19 13.82 25.50
CA LYS A 179 -23.99 14.51 24.48
C LYS A 179 -23.62 14.03 23.08
N LEU A 180 -24.65 13.94 22.23
CA LEU A 180 -24.50 13.68 20.81
C LEU A 180 -24.45 15.00 20.07
N LEU A 181 -23.33 15.29 19.41
CA LEU A 181 -23.16 16.52 18.62
C LEU A 181 -22.55 16.19 17.25
N PRO A 182 -22.96 16.91 16.18
CA PRO A 182 -22.27 16.84 14.91
C PRO A 182 -20.81 17.25 15.05
N ILE A 183 -19.90 16.47 14.50
CA ILE A 183 -18.47 16.82 14.50
C ILE A 183 -18.16 17.79 13.34
N PRO A 184 -17.47 18.92 13.58
CA PRO A 184 -17.14 19.85 12.52
C PRO A 184 -16.11 19.27 11.55
N SER A 185 -16.12 19.79 10.32
CA SER A 185 -15.09 19.46 9.33
C SER A 185 -13.68 19.82 9.84
N PRO A 186 -12.64 19.05 9.48
CA PRO A 186 -11.28 19.37 9.86
C PRO A 186 -10.87 20.73 9.30
N ILE A 187 -10.37 21.63 10.17
CA ILE A 187 -9.80 22.90 9.72
C ILE A 187 -8.43 22.59 9.11
N SER A 188 -8.30 22.77 7.80
CA SER A 188 -7.05 22.47 7.10
C SER A 188 -6.75 23.49 6.01
N SER A 189 -5.50 23.91 5.93
CA SER A 189 -4.95 24.60 4.74
C SER A 189 -4.53 23.60 3.65
N ASP A 190 -4.73 22.30 3.89
CA ASP A 190 -4.42 21.24 2.96
C ASP A 190 -5.40 21.25 1.79
N ILE A 191 -4.86 21.45 0.58
CA ILE A 191 -5.66 21.72 -0.61
C ILE A 191 -6.18 20.45 -1.30
N TYR A 192 -5.66 19.26 -0.96
CA TYR A 192 -6.04 18.03 -1.67
C TYR A 192 -6.04 16.73 -0.87
N THR A 193 -5.32 16.63 0.27
CA THR A 193 -5.19 15.34 0.98
C THR A 193 -6.23 15.11 2.07
N VAL A 194 -7.01 16.14 2.43
CA VAL A 194 -8.01 16.07 3.51
C VAL A 194 -9.40 16.27 2.93
N SER A 195 -10.31 15.31 3.15
CA SER A 195 -11.73 15.55 2.86
C SER A 195 -12.33 16.43 3.97
N SER A 196 -13.02 17.49 3.56
CA SER A 196 -13.84 18.32 4.44
C SER A 196 -15.28 17.81 4.59
N ARG A 197 -15.66 16.77 3.84
CA ARG A 197 -17.03 16.25 3.76
C ARG A 197 -17.18 14.89 4.45
N PHE A 198 -16.20 14.00 4.30
CA PHE A 198 -16.33 12.61 4.73
C PHE A 198 -15.12 12.06 5.47
N ALA A 199 -15.35 11.08 6.33
CA ALA A 199 -14.33 10.17 6.85
C ALA A 199 -14.88 8.74 6.93
N LEU A 200 -14.01 7.76 6.75
CA LEU A 200 -14.32 6.35 7.04
C LEU A 200 -14.40 6.16 8.56
N LEU A 201 -15.28 5.27 9.00
CA LEU A 201 -15.47 4.94 10.42
C LEU A 201 -14.66 3.69 10.80
N PRO A 202 -13.55 3.82 11.54
CA PRO A 202 -12.85 2.67 12.07
C PRO A 202 -13.65 2.00 13.19
N ALA A 203 -13.40 0.71 13.39
CA ALA A 203 -13.77 -0.03 14.58
C ALA A 203 -12.61 -0.06 15.57
N ASP A 204 -12.92 0.07 16.85
CA ASP A 204 -11.93 -0.03 17.93
C ASP A 204 -11.66 -1.51 18.23
N VAL A 205 -10.38 -1.83 18.41
CA VAL A 205 -9.87 -3.18 18.60
C VAL A 205 -8.96 -3.20 19.81
N SER A 206 -9.17 -4.15 20.72
CA SER A 206 -8.25 -4.41 21.83
C SER A 206 -7.35 -5.59 21.50
N VAL A 207 -6.05 -5.46 21.77
CA VAL A 207 -5.07 -6.54 21.65
C VAL A 207 -4.64 -6.96 23.06
N GLY A 208 -4.92 -8.21 23.43
CA GLY A 208 -4.59 -8.75 24.75
C GLY A 208 -3.09 -8.71 25.05
N ALA A 209 -2.71 -8.22 26.23
CA ALA A 209 -1.30 -8.03 26.60
C ALA A 209 -0.52 -9.35 26.72
N THR A 210 -1.17 -10.44 27.16
CA THR A 210 -0.53 -11.73 27.43
C THR A 210 -0.69 -12.72 26.27
N THR A 211 -1.91 -12.88 25.78
CA THR A 211 -2.26 -13.85 24.73
C THR A 211 -2.09 -13.29 23.32
N GLY A 212 -2.05 -11.97 23.15
CA GLY A 212 -2.19 -11.34 21.84
C GLY A 212 -3.58 -11.51 21.23
N SER A 213 -4.58 -12.00 21.98
CA SER A 213 -5.93 -12.20 21.47
C SER A 213 -6.55 -10.87 21.06
N VAL A 214 -7.17 -10.84 19.89
CA VAL A 214 -7.78 -9.64 19.32
C VAL A 214 -9.29 -9.67 19.58
N LYS A 215 -9.86 -8.53 19.99
CA LYS A 215 -11.31 -8.35 20.15
C LYS A 215 -11.75 -7.00 19.61
N PHE A 216 -12.81 -6.99 18.79
CA PHE A 216 -13.48 -5.74 18.44
C PHE A 216 -14.26 -5.24 19.65
N THR A 217 -13.97 -4.03 20.10
CA THR A 217 -14.66 -3.38 21.25
C THR A 217 -15.78 -2.45 20.80
N SER A 218 -15.91 -2.22 19.49
CA SER A 218 -17.03 -1.54 18.85
C SER A 218 -17.43 -2.25 17.56
N TYR A 219 -18.57 -1.89 16.98
CA TYR A 219 -19.07 -2.56 15.77
C TYR A 219 -18.21 -2.23 14.53
N ILE A 220 -18.04 -3.18 13.62
CA ILE A 220 -17.48 -2.94 12.29
C ILE A 220 -18.54 -2.20 11.46
N ASN A 221 -18.15 -1.06 10.88
CA ASN A 221 -19.06 -0.29 10.03
C ASN A 221 -19.68 -1.18 8.95
N ASN A 222 -20.99 -1.06 8.74
CA ASN A 222 -21.76 -1.89 7.80
C ASN A 222 -21.86 -3.40 8.16
N LEU A 223 -21.56 -3.81 9.40
CA LEU A 223 -21.72 -5.20 9.87
C LEU A 223 -22.41 -5.26 11.24
N HIS A 224 -23.66 -5.72 11.30
CA HIS A 224 -24.44 -5.73 12.55
C HIS A 224 -23.83 -6.73 13.56
N PRO A 225 -23.46 -6.29 14.78
CA PRO A 225 -22.77 -7.15 15.74
C PRO A 225 -23.64 -8.29 16.28
N GLY A 226 -24.95 -8.07 16.43
CA GLY A 226 -25.87 -9.09 16.93
C GLY A 226 -26.25 -10.16 15.89
N ASP A 227 -26.33 -9.77 14.62
CA ASP A 227 -26.75 -10.69 13.55
C ASP A 227 -25.58 -11.54 13.06
N TYR A 228 -24.34 -11.03 13.18
CA TYR A 228 -23.16 -11.61 12.55
C TYR A 228 -22.02 -11.92 13.53
N GLY A 229 -22.35 -12.29 14.78
CA GLY A 229 -21.35 -12.59 15.82
C GLY A 229 -20.28 -13.59 15.39
N LYS A 230 -20.65 -14.65 14.65
CA LYS A 230 -19.70 -15.63 14.09
C LYS A 230 -18.71 -15.00 13.10
N ALA A 231 -19.15 -14.04 12.28
CA ALA A 231 -18.26 -13.33 11.37
C ALA A 231 -17.25 -12.47 12.15
N TYR A 232 -17.68 -11.81 13.24
CA TYR A 232 -16.77 -11.09 14.14
C TYR A 232 -15.70 -12.01 14.73
N GLU A 233 -16.07 -13.16 15.29
CA GLU A 233 -15.11 -14.11 15.88
C GLU A 233 -14.05 -14.59 14.87
N LEU A 234 -14.47 -14.83 13.62
CA LEU A 234 -13.57 -15.26 12.55
C LEU A 234 -12.68 -14.11 12.06
N LEU A 235 -13.21 -12.89 11.97
CA LEU A 235 -12.43 -11.69 11.64
C LEU A 235 -11.42 -11.34 12.75
N GLU A 236 -11.78 -11.52 14.03
CA GLU A 236 -10.86 -11.37 15.17
C GLU A 236 -9.72 -12.38 15.11
N THR A 237 -10.03 -13.64 14.77
CA THR A 237 -9.03 -14.70 14.60
C THR A 237 -8.07 -14.35 13.46
N LEU A 238 -8.60 -13.94 12.31
CA LEU A 238 -7.79 -13.52 11.17
C LEU A 238 -6.92 -12.30 11.51
N LEU A 239 -7.52 -11.27 12.12
CA LEU A 239 -6.81 -10.04 12.50
C LEU A 239 -5.71 -10.33 13.53
N GLY A 240 -5.94 -11.27 14.46
CA GLY A 240 -4.90 -11.78 15.36
C GLY A 240 -3.66 -12.30 14.64
N GLY A 241 -3.85 -13.04 13.54
CA GLY A 241 -2.76 -13.46 12.67
C GLY A 241 -2.06 -12.31 11.94
N PHE A 242 -2.77 -11.21 11.65
CA PHE A 242 -2.20 -10.02 11.03
C PHE A 242 -1.41 -9.12 11.99
N ILE A 243 -1.67 -9.14 13.30
CA ILE A 243 -1.00 -8.25 14.26
C ILE A 243 0.54 -8.32 14.14
N PRO A 244 1.18 -9.50 14.09
CA PRO A 244 2.63 -9.58 13.92
C PRO A 244 3.12 -9.04 12.57
N LEU A 245 2.36 -9.21 11.49
CA LEU A 245 2.71 -8.63 10.19
C LEU A 245 2.65 -7.09 10.25
N PHE A 246 1.64 -6.52 10.90
CA PHE A 246 1.56 -5.07 11.16
C PHE A 246 2.72 -4.58 12.03
N GLU A 247 3.07 -5.28 13.11
CA GLU A 247 4.23 -4.94 13.95
C GLU A 247 5.53 -4.88 13.14
N ARG A 248 5.75 -5.84 12.23
CA ARG A 248 6.93 -5.88 11.36
C ARG A 248 6.93 -4.75 10.34
N THR A 249 5.81 -4.52 9.65
CA THR A 249 5.69 -3.40 8.70
C THR A 249 5.87 -2.04 9.37
N LEU A 250 5.25 -1.81 10.55
CA LEU A 250 5.43 -0.57 11.30
C LEU A 250 6.86 -0.42 11.82
N THR A 251 7.47 -1.51 12.29
CA THR A 251 8.88 -1.54 12.66
C THR A 251 9.75 -1.06 11.50
N ASP A 252 9.59 -1.62 10.30
CA ASP A 252 10.40 -1.22 9.14
C ASP A 252 10.06 0.20 8.60
N LEU A 253 8.83 0.68 8.85
CA LEU A 253 8.38 2.01 8.45
C LEU A 253 8.89 3.12 9.39
N HIS A 254 9.13 2.78 10.65
CA HIS A 254 9.48 3.73 11.70
C HIS A 254 10.70 4.57 11.31
N ARG A 255 10.68 5.87 11.65
CA ARG A 255 11.71 6.84 11.22
C ARG A 255 13.13 6.50 11.69
N ASN A 256 13.25 5.78 12.81
CA ASN A 256 14.54 5.30 13.33
C ASN A 256 15.09 4.07 12.59
N ASN A 257 14.32 3.49 11.66
CA ASN A 257 14.71 2.36 10.81
C ASN A 257 14.68 2.83 9.34
N PRO A 258 15.64 3.66 8.89
CA PRO A 258 15.67 4.13 7.51
C PRO A 258 15.91 2.98 6.52
N LEU A 259 15.41 3.12 5.29
CA LEU A 259 15.77 2.18 4.22
C LEU A 259 17.23 2.38 3.83
N THR A 260 18.01 1.32 3.83
CA THR A 260 19.40 1.34 3.38
C THR A 260 19.51 0.65 2.03
N PRO A 261 19.86 1.37 0.94
CA PRO A 261 20.06 0.74 -0.37
C PRO A 261 21.29 -0.18 -0.36
N ARG A 262 21.29 -1.21 -1.20
CA ARG A 262 22.46 -2.12 -1.34
C ARG A 262 23.64 -1.40 -1.96
N ILE A 263 23.35 -0.51 -2.89
CA ILE A 263 24.32 0.27 -3.66
C ILE A 263 24.16 1.73 -3.28
N SER A 264 25.24 2.35 -2.83
CA SER A 264 25.27 3.75 -2.40
C SER A 264 26.13 4.59 -3.34
N GLY A 265 25.73 5.84 -3.56
CA GLY A 265 26.47 6.82 -4.35
C GLY A 265 25.91 7.07 -5.76
N GLY A 266 26.59 7.94 -6.50
CA GLY A 266 26.31 8.27 -7.89
C GLY A 266 27.37 7.70 -8.84
N TYR A 267 27.12 7.88 -10.14
CA TYR A 267 28.08 7.48 -11.16
C TYR A 267 29.32 8.39 -11.16
N ARG A 268 30.38 7.94 -11.83
CA ARG A 268 31.61 8.73 -12.04
C ARG A 268 32.02 8.70 -13.50
N TYR A 269 32.45 9.83 -14.06
CA TYR A 269 33.00 9.83 -15.42
C TYR A 269 34.34 9.12 -15.46
N LEU A 270 34.57 8.34 -16.51
CA LEU A 270 35.85 7.68 -16.76
C LEU A 270 36.75 8.55 -17.64
N VAL A 271 36.17 9.15 -18.67
CA VAL A 271 36.84 9.97 -19.68
C VAL A 271 35.94 11.15 -20.03
N TRP A 272 36.54 12.32 -20.25
CA TRP A 272 35.83 13.53 -20.67
C TRP A 272 36.29 13.95 -22.07
N ASP A 273 35.71 13.30 -23.09
CA ASP A 273 36.00 13.56 -24.51
C ASP A 273 34.79 14.24 -25.17
N GLU A 274 34.46 15.44 -24.73
CA GLU A 274 33.34 16.23 -25.26
C GLU A 274 33.64 16.67 -26.71
N PRO A 275 32.71 16.46 -27.67
CA PRO A 275 32.83 16.99 -29.03
C PRO A 275 33.13 18.50 -29.03
N GLU A 276 33.96 18.95 -29.96
CA GLU A 276 34.29 20.38 -30.10
C GLU A 276 33.30 21.08 -31.04
N PRO A 277 32.87 22.32 -30.72
CA PRO A 277 32.01 23.09 -31.61
C PRO A 277 32.76 23.48 -32.90
N PRO A 278 32.04 23.75 -34.01
CA PRO A 278 32.65 24.23 -35.24
C PRO A 278 33.42 25.54 -35.02
N ASP A 279 34.55 25.70 -35.75
CA ASP A 279 35.38 26.91 -35.68
C ASP A 279 34.66 28.19 -36.16
N HIS A 280 33.61 28.02 -36.97
CA HIS A 280 32.90 29.11 -37.64
C HIS A 280 31.41 29.07 -37.32
N SER A 281 30.87 30.22 -36.88
CA SER A 281 29.46 30.33 -36.48
C SER A 281 28.47 30.22 -37.65
N ASP A 282 28.93 30.38 -38.89
CA ASP A 282 28.16 30.28 -40.13
C ASP A 282 28.23 28.89 -40.79
N ASP A 283 28.94 27.93 -40.19
CA ASP A 283 28.98 26.54 -40.64
C ASP A 283 27.73 25.77 -40.20
N GLU A 284 26.61 25.99 -40.90
CA GLU A 284 25.33 25.33 -40.61
C GLU A 284 25.45 23.79 -40.58
N ASP A 285 26.20 23.21 -41.51
CA ASP A 285 26.42 21.75 -41.59
C ASP A 285 27.25 21.26 -40.39
N GLY A 286 28.30 22.01 -40.01
CA GLY A 286 29.11 21.74 -38.83
C GLY A 286 28.29 21.75 -37.53
N TRP A 287 27.39 22.72 -37.36
CA TRP A 287 26.52 22.78 -36.19
C TRP A 287 25.55 21.60 -36.12
N ILE A 288 25.00 21.15 -37.27
CA ILE A 288 24.13 19.96 -37.33
C ILE A 288 24.91 18.69 -36.92
N ILE A 289 26.16 18.55 -37.37
CA ILE A 289 27.03 17.42 -37.00
C ILE A 289 27.35 17.48 -35.50
N TYR A 290 27.80 18.64 -35.02
CA TYR A 290 28.12 18.86 -33.62
C TYR A 290 26.94 18.55 -32.70
N GLU A 291 25.73 19.04 -32.99
CA GLU A 291 24.53 18.75 -32.19
C GLU A 291 24.23 17.25 -32.11
N LYS A 292 24.40 16.54 -33.22
CA LYS A 292 24.21 15.08 -33.28
C LYS A 292 25.28 14.35 -32.47
N GLU A 293 26.54 14.73 -32.62
CA GLU A 293 27.67 14.14 -31.89
C GLU A 293 27.56 14.42 -30.39
N MET A 294 27.25 15.65 -29.99
CA MET A 294 26.98 16.04 -28.61
C MET A 294 25.85 15.24 -28.00
N ARG A 295 24.74 15.05 -28.73
CA ARG A 295 23.62 14.23 -28.24
C ARG A 295 24.03 12.77 -28.06
N GLN A 296 24.78 12.20 -29.01
CA GLN A 296 25.28 10.83 -28.90
C GLN A 296 26.27 10.68 -27.75
N TRP A 297 27.17 11.65 -27.58
CA TRP A 297 28.14 11.69 -26.50
C TRP A 297 27.44 11.80 -25.14
N ALA A 298 26.55 12.77 -24.94
CA ALA A 298 25.81 12.94 -23.70
C ALA A 298 25.03 11.67 -23.31
N LEU A 299 24.45 10.98 -24.29
CA LEU A 299 23.74 9.73 -24.05
C LEU A 299 24.65 8.53 -23.79
N ASN A 300 25.85 8.47 -24.35
CA ASN A 300 26.71 7.27 -24.34
C ASN A 300 28.07 7.44 -23.64
N ARG A 301 28.34 8.61 -23.07
CA ARG A 301 29.63 8.91 -22.46
C ARG A 301 29.99 7.88 -21.39
N PRO A 302 31.24 7.36 -21.38
CA PRO A 302 31.64 6.33 -20.44
C PRO A 302 31.51 6.78 -18.98
N ILE A 303 30.68 6.06 -18.23
CA ILE A 303 30.53 6.23 -16.79
C ILE A 303 30.84 4.92 -16.07
N ASN A 304 31.37 5.05 -14.86
CA ASN A 304 31.37 3.99 -13.87
C ASN A 304 30.11 4.13 -13.00
N VAL A 305 29.19 3.16 -13.12
CA VAL A 305 27.98 3.09 -12.29
C VAL A 305 28.38 2.59 -10.89
N PRO A 306 27.81 3.13 -9.81
CA PRO A 306 28.09 2.61 -8.47
C PRO A 306 27.69 1.13 -8.38
N ASP A 307 28.52 0.36 -7.69
CA ASP A 307 28.33 -1.08 -7.49
C ASP A 307 28.24 -1.41 -5.99
N ILE A 308 27.98 -2.67 -5.67
CA ILE A 308 27.99 -3.18 -4.30
C ILE A 308 29.31 -2.85 -3.59
N PRO A 309 29.31 -2.74 -2.24
CA PRO A 309 30.53 -2.56 -1.48
C PRO A 309 31.56 -3.65 -1.80
N ALA A 310 32.84 -3.27 -1.96
CA ALA A 310 33.93 -4.20 -2.25
C ALA A 310 34.12 -5.30 -1.19
N THR A 311 33.61 -5.07 0.01
CA THR A 311 33.59 -6.03 1.12
C THR A 311 32.49 -7.10 0.98
N GLY A 312 31.64 -7.02 -0.05
CA GLY A 312 30.44 -7.84 -0.16
C GLY A 312 29.36 -7.46 0.85
N TYR A 313 28.44 -8.39 1.08
CA TYR A 313 27.40 -8.27 2.09
C TYR A 313 28.02 -8.23 3.49
N LYS A 314 27.64 -7.22 4.27
CA LYS A 314 27.93 -7.16 5.71
C LYS A 314 26.61 -7.30 6.41
N ASP A 315 26.40 -8.41 7.11
CA ASP A 315 25.18 -8.74 7.86
C ASP A 315 24.52 -7.52 8.54
N GLY A 316 23.21 -7.58 8.75
CA GLY A 316 22.49 -6.51 9.45
C GLY A 316 21.17 -6.06 8.81
N ILE A 317 20.73 -6.71 7.72
CA ILE A 317 19.39 -6.44 7.14
C ILE A 317 18.26 -6.82 8.12
N GLU A 318 18.56 -7.64 9.11
CA GLU A 318 17.69 -8.06 10.20
C GLU A 318 17.68 -7.10 11.39
N VAL A 319 18.68 -6.22 11.49
CA VAL A 319 18.84 -5.32 12.63
C VAL A 319 17.83 -4.18 12.55
N ARG A 320 17.10 -3.95 13.65
CA ARG A 320 16.15 -2.85 13.81
C ARG A 320 16.49 -2.05 15.06
N LYS A 321 16.67 -0.74 14.89
CA LYS A 321 16.97 0.19 16.01
C LYS A 321 15.74 0.44 16.87
N HIS A 322 14.56 0.36 16.27
CA HIS A 322 13.27 0.48 16.96
C HIS A 322 12.43 -0.75 16.64
N GLN A 323 11.65 -1.24 17.60
CA GLN A 323 10.69 -2.32 17.41
C GLN A 323 9.32 -1.88 17.91
N VAL A 324 8.31 -2.10 17.08
CA VAL A 324 6.92 -1.78 17.41
C VAL A 324 6.25 -3.03 18.00
N ASN A 325 5.56 -2.86 19.12
CA ASN A 325 4.73 -3.88 19.75
C ASN A 325 3.31 -3.34 19.89
N LEU A 326 2.34 -4.09 19.38
CA LEU A 326 0.92 -3.75 19.39
C LEU A 326 0.15 -4.50 20.48
N LYS A 327 0.75 -5.48 21.17
CA LYS A 327 0.13 -6.17 22.30
C LYS A 327 -0.15 -5.19 23.45
N GLY A 328 -1.32 -5.34 24.07
CA GLY A 328 -1.78 -4.47 25.16
C GLY A 328 -2.25 -3.09 24.72
N ARG A 329 -2.35 -2.82 23.41
CA ARG A 329 -2.83 -1.53 22.87
C ARG A 329 -4.29 -1.63 22.43
N SER A 330 -4.94 -0.47 22.40
CA SER A 330 -6.18 -0.26 21.66
C SER A 330 -5.83 0.31 20.28
N LEU A 331 -6.33 -0.33 19.23
CA LEU A 331 -6.08 -0.02 17.83
C LEU A 331 -7.39 0.35 17.13
N GLN A 332 -7.27 0.92 15.94
CA GLN A 332 -8.40 1.30 15.10
C GLN A 332 -8.23 0.69 13.71
N PHE A 333 -9.21 -0.08 13.27
CA PHE A 333 -9.21 -0.75 11.97
C PHE A 333 -10.43 -0.40 11.15
N ILE A 334 -10.23 -0.06 9.88
CA ILE A 334 -11.29 -0.05 8.89
C ILE A 334 -11.24 -1.42 8.20
N VAL A 335 -12.39 -2.09 8.10
CA VAL A 335 -12.49 -3.44 7.54
C VAL A 335 -13.25 -3.36 6.21
N SER A 336 -12.74 -4.04 5.19
CA SER A 336 -13.46 -4.29 3.94
C SER A 336 -13.42 -5.76 3.60
N ALA A 337 -14.49 -6.27 3.01
CA ALA A 337 -14.54 -7.61 2.46
C ALA A 337 -15.33 -7.58 1.16
N TYR A 338 -14.80 -8.18 0.11
CA TYR A 338 -15.43 -8.18 -1.21
C TYR A 338 -15.18 -9.47 -1.99
N GLU A 339 -15.97 -9.63 -3.03
CA GLU A 339 -15.85 -10.63 -4.08
C GLU A 339 -15.82 -9.94 -5.44
N ILE A 340 -14.81 -10.24 -6.26
CA ILE A 340 -14.86 -9.96 -7.69
C ILE A 340 -15.35 -11.23 -8.37
N SER A 341 -16.55 -11.20 -8.96
CA SER A 341 -17.16 -12.32 -9.70
C SER A 341 -17.14 -12.01 -11.20
N LEU A 342 -16.61 -12.93 -11.99
CA LEU A 342 -16.62 -12.90 -13.44
C LEU A 342 -17.59 -13.96 -13.97
N SER A 343 -18.29 -13.62 -15.05
CA SER A 343 -19.20 -14.53 -15.76
C SER A 343 -18.81 -14.60 -17.24
N PRO A 344 -19.32 -15.58 -18.02
CA PRO A 344 -19.09 -15.63 -19.46
C PRO A 344 -19.48 -14.32 -20.19
N GLU A 345 -20.46 -13.58 -19.68
CA GLU A 345 -20.90 -12.28 -20.22
C GLU A 345 -19.97 -11.13 -19.82
N ASN A 346 -19.39 -11.18 -18.61
CA ASN A 346 -18.44 -10.20 -18.09
C ASN A 346 -17.15 -10.91 -17.64
N SER A 347 -16.32 -11.26 -18.62
CA SER A 347 -15.25 -12.24 -18.47
C SER A 347 -13.91 -11.66 -18.03
N SER A 348 -13.82 -10.34 -17.80
CA SER A 348 -12.58 -9.68 -17.38
C SER A 348 -12.79 -8.58 -16.33
N TYR A 349 -11.80 -8.45 -15.45
CA TYR A 349 -11.65 -7.37 -14.49
C TYR A 349 -10.43 -6.53 -14.90
N VAL A 350 -10.61 -5.22 -15.04
CA VAL A 350 -9.57 -4.31 -15.55
C VAL A 350 -8.44 -4.00 -14.57
N GLY A 351 -8.56 -4.43 -13.31
CA GLY A 351 -7.63 -4.05 -12.25
C GLY A 351 -7.99 -2.73 -11.58
N THR A 352 -7.13 -2.27 -10.68
CA THR A 352 -7.23 -0.93 -10.07
C THR A 352 -6.20 0.00 -10.69
N THR A 353 -6.42 1.31 -10.54
CA THR A 353 -5.37 2.30 -10.80
C THR A 353 -4.36 2.34 -9.65
N TRP A 354 -3.23 3.01 -9.87
CA TRP A 354 -2.27 3.30 -8.80
C TRP A 354 -2.90 4.21 -7.74
N HIS A 355 -3.01 3.72 -6.51
CA HIS A 355 -3.62 4.44 -5.38
C HIS A 355 -2.99 4.08 -4.03
N VAL A 356 -3.27 4.92 -3.04
CA VAL A 356 -3.01 4.68 -1.60
C VAL A 356 -4.36 4.61 -0.89
N GLU A 357 -4.38 4.02 0.31
CA GLU A 357 -5.62 3.79 1.04
C GLU A 357 -6.03 4.99 1.88
N GLY A 358 -7.24 5.48 1.61
CA GLY A 358 -7.85 6.61 2.29
C GLY A 358 -7.13 7.96 2.10
N MET A 359 -7.73 8.98 2.70
CA MET A 359 -7.20 10.34 2.75
C MET A 359 -6.50 10.60 4.08
N LYS A 360 -5.83 11.75 4.20
CA LYS A 360 -5.07 12.15 5.41
C LYS A 360 -5.93 12.18 6.68
N ASN A 361 -7.22 12.49 6.56
CA ASN A 361 -8.15 12.44 7.69
C ASN A 361 -8.54 11.01 8.14
N ASN A 362 -8.23 9.98 7.35
CA ASN A 362 -8.40 8.58 7.77
C ASN A 362 -7.16 8.01 8.48
N ARG A 363 -5.99 8.65 8.32
CA ARG A 363 -4.74 8.31 9.01
C ARG A 363 -4.34 6.83 8.87
N ILE A 364 -4.65 6.21 7.74
CA ILE A 364 -4.25 4.82 7.46
C ILE A 364 -2.72 4.78 7.29
N VAL A 365 -2.05 4.03 8.16
CA VAL A 365 -0.59 3.88 8.17
C VAL A 365 -0.13 2.64 7.42
N ALA A 366 -0.91 1.56 7.46
CA ALA A 366 -0.61 0.30 6.81
C ALA A 366 -1.89 -0.45 6.42
N SER A 367 -1.78 -1.28 5.39
CA SER A 367 -2.89 -2.05 4.83
C SER A 367 -2.54 -3.53 4.85
N GLY A 368 -3.47 -4.34 5.35
CA GLY A 368 -3.40 -5.79 5.35
C GLY A 368 -4.41 -6.37 4.35
N PHE A 369 -3.95 -7.21 3.44
CA PHE A 369 -4.74 -7.91 2.44
C PHE A 369 -4.74 -9.41 2.73
N TYR A 370 -5.92 -10.03 2.69
CA TYR A 370 -6.07 -11.48 2.78
C TYR A 370 -6.83 -12.04 1.59
N CYS A 371 -6.22 -12.95 0.85
CA CYS A 371 -6.90 -13.70 -0.21
C CYS A 371 -7.62 -14.92 0.37
N LEU A 372 -8.94 -14.84 0.44
CA LEU A 372 -9.77 -15.90 1.03
C LEU A 372 -9.94 -17.08 0.07
N SER A 373 -10.25 -16.80 -1.20
CA SER A 373 -10.41 -17.82 -2.23
C SER A 373 -10.29 -17.24 -3.63
N THR A 374 -9.74 -18.01 -4.55
CA THR A 374 -9.76 -17.75 -5.99
C THR A 374 -10.28 -18.99 -6.72
N ASP A 375 -11.10 -18.83 -7.76
CA ASP A 375 -11.51 -19.93 -8.65
C ASP A 375 -11.62 -19.43 -10.10
N ASN A 376 -11.22 -20.26 -11.05
CA ASN A 376 -11.37 -20.04 -12.50
C ASN A 376 -10.90 -18.67 -13.06
N ILE A 377 -9.92 -18.02 -12.43
CA ILE A 377 -9.33 -16.75 -12.92
C ILE A 377 -7.86 -16.91 -13.34
N SER A 378 -7.44 -16.11 -14.32
CA SER A 378 -6.03 -15.94 -14.70
C SER A 378 -5.22 -15.38 -13.53
N GLU A 379 -3.89 -15.47 -13.63
CA GLU A 379 -3.02 -14.92 -12.60
C GLU A 379 -3.22 -13.41 -12.44
N THR A 380 -3.24 -12.95 -11.19
CA THR A 380 -3.34 -11.54 -10.82
C THR A 380 -2.38 -11.27 -9.66
N SER A 381 -1.92 -10.03 -9.55
CA SER A 381 -0.94 -9.63 -8.54
C SER A 381 -1.25 -8.26 -7.98
N ILE A 382 -0.69 -7.97 -6.80
CA ILE A 382 -0.61 -6.61 -6.27
C ILE A 382 0.77 -6.08 -6.65
N GLU A 383 0.82 -5.05 -7.48
CA GLU A 383 2.04 -4.33 -7.84
C GLU A 383 2.27 -3.14 -6.91
N PHE A 384 3.54 -2.84 -6.64
CA PHE A 384 3.96 -1.76 -5.76
C PHE A 384 4.93 -0.81 -6.45
N ARG A 385 4.77 0.47 -6.15
CA ARG A 385 5.75 1.52 -6.44
C ARG A 385 5.91 2.47 -5.27
N MET A 386 7.07 3.08 -5.14
CA MET A 386 7.36 4.08 -4.11
C MET A 386 7.71 5.43 -4.74
N ALA A 387 7.32 6.52 -4.07
CA ALA A 387 7.84 7.85 -4.40
C ALA A 387 9.32 7.93 -4.03
N VAL A 388 10.12 8.60 -4.86
CA VAL A 388 11.55 8.80 -4.62
C VAL A 388 11.93 10.27 -4.69
N THR A 389 12.94 10.65 -3.93
CA THR A 389 13.60 11.94 -4.16
C THR A 389 14.37 11.92 -5.48
N PHE A 390 14.82 13.08 -5.92
CA PHE A 390 15.75 13.19 -7.03
C PHE A 390 17.03 12.39 -6.71
N PRO A 391 17.65 11.76 -7.72
CA PRO A 391 19.00 11.22 -7.57
C PRO A 391 19.96 12.27 -6.99
N ARG A 392 20.96 11.79 -6.24
CA ARG A 392 22.05 12.65 -5.73
C ARG A 392 23.32 12.34 -6.50
N GLY A 393 24.19 13.35 -6.67
CA GLY A 393 25.47 13.18 -7.37
C GLY A 393 25.32 12.95 -8.86
N PHE A 394 24.45 13.72 -9.52
CA PHE A 394 24.34 13.76 -10.98
C PHE A 394 24.72 15.16 -11.50
N THR A 395 25.26 15.22 -12.70
CA THR A 395 25.57 16.48 -13.39
C THR A 395 24.33 17.00 -14.09
N ALA A 396 24.05 18.30 -13.94
CA ALA A 396 22.91 18.95 -14.58
C ALA A 396 22.89 18.66 -16.10
N GLY A 397 21.73 18.26 -16.62
CA GLY A 397 21.55 17.91 -18.03
C GLY A 397 21.99 16.52 -18.46
N ASP A 398 22.65 15.71 -17.61
CA ASP A 398 23.19 14.40 -18.00
C ASP A 398 22.14 13.29 -18.02
N THR A 399 21.29 13.31 -19.04
CA THR A 399 20.23 12.32 -19.22
C THR A 399 20.79 10.90 -19.41
N GLY A 400 21.96 10.77 -20.05
CA GLY A 400 22.58 9.47 -20.31
C GLY A 400 22.99 8.76 -19.02
N ALA A 401 23.62 9.49 -18.09
CA ALA A 401 24.07 8.90 -16.85
C ALA A 401 22.96 8.67 -15.83
N THR A 402 21.98 9.57 -15.73
CA THR A 402 20.83 9.35 -14.83
C THR A 402 20.00 8.15 -15.28
N LEU A 403 19.79 8.00 -16.59
CA LEU A 403 19.07 6.87 -17.18
C LEU A 403 19.78 5.55 -16.91
N ARG A 404 21.09 5.45 -17.15
CA ARG A 404 21.86 4.21 -16.94
C ARG A 404 22.08 3.86 -15.46
N THR A 405 22.00 4.84 -14.56
CA THR A 405 22.24 4.60 -13.13
C THR A 405 20.95 4.29 -12.40
N TRP A 406 19.92 5.14 -12.54
CA TRP A 406 18.66 5.06 -11.78
C TRP A 406 17.43 4.78 -12.64
N GLY A 407 17.57 4.76 -13.97
CA GLY A 407 16.45 4.51 -14.88
C GLY A 407 15.55 5.73 -15.13
N VAL A 408 16.00 6.94 -14.79
CA VAL A 408 15.20 8.17 -14.87
C VAL A 408 15.83 9.20 -15.81
N ARG A 409 14.97 9.87 -16.58
CA ARG A 409 15.30 10.97 -17.51
C ARG A 409 14.59 12.25 -17.08
N ASP A 410 15.02 13.36 -17.65
CA ASP A 410 14.33 14.63 -17.46
C ASP A 410 12.82 14.52 -17.76
N GLY A 411 11.99 15.05 -16.87
CA GLY A 411 10.54 14.97 -16.91
C GLY A 411 9.92 13.64 -16.49
N ASP A 412 10.71 12.57 -16.28
CA ASP A 412 10.19 11.28 -15.80
C ASP A 412 9.61 11.44 -14.39
N SER A 413 8.59 10.65 -14.08
CA SER A 413 7.99 10.66 -12.74
C SER A 413 8.97 10.14 -11.67
N CYS A 414 9.09 10.85 -10.55
CA CYS A 414 9.90 10.44 -9.40
C CYS A 414 9.24 9.32 -8.57
N ASN A 415 9.05 8.16 -9.20
CA ASN A 415 8.71 6.91 -8.54
C ASN A 415 9.50 5.73 -9.09
N GLN A 416 9.58 4.66 -8.32
CA GLN A 416 10.20 3.40 -8.75
C GLN A 416 9.26 2.23 -8.48
N HIS A 417 9.11 1.35 -9.47
CA HIS A 417 8.44 0.07 -9.30
C HIS A 417 9.33 -0.82 -8.42
N ILE A 418 8.79 -1.28 -7.28
CA ILE A 418 9.56 -1.99 -6.25
C ILE A 418 9.24 -3.48 -6.17
N GLY A 419 8.22 -3.94 -6.89
CA GLY A 419 7.91 -5.36 -7.01
C GLY A 419 6.43 -5.64 -7.14
N HIS A 420 6.08 -6.91 -7.14
CA HIS A 420 4.69 -7.39 -7.16
C HIS A 420 4.56 -8.66 -6.32
N VAL A 421 3.33 -8.98 -5.92
CA VAL A 421 3.02 -10.22 -5.18
C VAL A 421 1.86 -10.92 -5.88
N PRO A 422 2.07 -12.13 -6.44
CA PRO A 422 0.99 -12.91 -7.03
C PRO A 422 -0.05 -13.28 -5.96
N ILE A 423 -1.32 -12.99 -6.26
CA ILE A 423 -2.44 -13.30 -5.38
C ILE A 423 -2.71 -14.81 -5.45
N ARG A 424 -2.72 -15.45 -4.30
CA ARG A 424 -2.97 -16.89 -4.13
C ARG A 424 -3.84 -17.12 -2.89
N PRO A 425 -4.70 -18.15 -2.86
CA PRO A 425 -5.51 -18.45 -1.66
C PRO A 425 -4.64 -18.61 -0.42
N GLY A 426 -5.05 -18.01 0.69
CA GLY A 426 -4.30 -18.02 1.95
C GLY A 426 -3.26 -16.91 2.08
N LEU A 427 -2.95 -16.18 0.99
CA LEU A 427 -1.99 -15.06 1.05
C LEU A 427 -2.49 -13.98 2.00
N ALA A 428 -1.74 -13.76 3.06
CA ALA A 428 -1.77 -12.57 3.90
C ALA A 428 -0.61 -11.66 3.54
N LEU A 429 -0.89 -10.38 3.31
CA LEU A 429 0.10 -9.39 2.89
C LEU A 429 -0.12 -8.10 3.67
N VAL A 430 0.94 -7.54 4.27
CA VAL A 430 0.91 -6.22 4.92
C VAL A 430 1.96 -5.31 4.32
N PHE A 431 1.56 -4.09 3.98
CA PHE A 431 2.45 -3.07 3.44
C PHE A 431 2.10 -1.68 4.00
N PRO A 432 3.08 -0.76 4.07
CA PRO A 432 2.84 0.57 4.59
C PRO A 432 2.17 1.44 3.52
N ASN A 433 1.31 2.37 3.94
CA ASN A 433 0.54 3.22 3.03
C ASN A 433 1.40 4.24 2.26
N ILE A 434 2.71 4.33 2.54
CA ILE A 434 3.68 5.09 1.73
C ILE A 434 3.99 4.41 0.39
N TYR A 435 3.69 3.12 0.25
CA TYR A 435 3.80 2.41 -1.02
C TYR A 435 2.48 2.48 -1.75
N GLN A 436 2.52 3.05 -2.94
CA GLN A 436 1.39 3.05 -3.82
C GLN A 436 1.26 1.66 -4.43
N HIS A 437 0.03 1.19 -4.54
CA HIS A 437 -0.24 -0.13 -5.06
C HIS A 437 -1.34 -0.11 -6.11
N LYS A 438 -1.40 -1.19 -6.88
CA LYS A 438 -2.54 -1.52 -7.74
C LYS A 438 -2.71 -3.03 -7.83
N GLN A 439 -3.93 -3.48 -8.06
CA GLN A 439 -4.22 -4.85 -8.44
C GLN A 439 -4.25 -4.96 -9.96
N THR A 440 -3.57 -5.97 -10.52
CA THR A 440 -3.55 -6.20 -11.98
C THR A 440 -4.87 -6.77 -12.49
N ALA A 441 -5.15 -6.51 -13.76
CA ALA A 441 -6.27 -7.10 -14.48
C ALA A 441 -6.21 -8.64 -14.47
N PHE A 442 -7.36 -9.28 -14.60
CA PHE A 442 -7.48 -10.73 -14.80
C PHE A 442 -8.77 -11.08 -15.56
N GLN A 443 -8.83 -12.30 -16.07
CA GLN A 443 -9.95 -12.81 -16.86
C GLN A 443 -10.25 -14.27 -16.51
N LEU A 444 -11.37 -14.81 -17.00
CA LEU A 444 -11.70 -16.23 -16.85
C LEU A 444 -10.64 -17.12 -17.51
N LYS A 445 -10.28 -18.22 -16.84
CA LYS A 445 -9.45 -19.30 -17.44
C LYS A 445 -10.28 -20.15 -18.38
N ASP A 446 -11.44 -20.61 -17.91
CA ASP A 446 -12.47 -21.31 -18.67
C ASP A 446 -13.67 -20.39 -18.83
N THR A 447 -13.91 -19.91 -20.06
CA THR A 447 -14.99 -18.96 -20.38
C THR A 447 -16.38 -19.59 -20.34
N SER A 448 -16.50 -20.90 -20.11
CA SER A 448 -17.79 -21.58 -19.95
C SER A 448 -18.30 -21.59 -18.50
N ARG A 449 -17.46 -21.20 -17.54
CA ARG A 449 -17.74 -21.22 -16.11
C ARG A 449 -17.52 -19.84 -15.50
N ASP A 450 -18.24 -19.55 -14.43
CA ASP A 450 -17.97 -18.38 -13.60
C ASP A 450 -16.61 -18.54 -12.89
N GLY A 451 -16.05 -17.42 -12.44
CA GLY A 451 -14.82 -17.36 -11.67
C GLY A 451 -14.85 -16.23 -10.66
N HIS A 452 -14.04 -16.32 -9.61
CA HIS A 452 -14.05 -15.31 -8.55
C HIS A 452 -12.72 -15.11 -7.83
N LEU A 453 -12.62 -13.95 -7.17
CA LEU A 453 -11.63 -13.62 -6.16
C LEU A 453 -12.37 -13.05 -4.94
N LYS A 454 -12.25 -13.70 -3.77
CA LYS A 454 -12.75 -13.18 -2.49
C LYS A 454 -11.58 -12.70 -1.64
N ALA A 455 -11.67 -11.48 -1.12
CA ALA A 455 -10.61 -10.89 -0.32
C ALA A 455 -11.15 -10.05 0.85
N ILE A 456 -10.31 -9.91 1.87
CA ILE A 456 -10.55 -9.07 3.05
C ILE A 456 -9.39 -8.09 3.18
N TRP A 457 -9.71 -6.85 3.52
CA TRP A 457 -8.76 -5.80 3.84
C TRP A 457 -8.93 -5.32 5.28
N PHE A 458 -7.79 -5.11 5.94
CA PHE A 458 -7.67 -4.43 7.22
C PHE A 458 -6.81 -3.19 7.03
N TYR A 459 -7.38 -2.01 7.21
CA TYR A 459 -6.64 -0.76 7.17
C TYR A 459 -6.38 -0.28 8.59
N LEU A 460 -5.11 -0.32 9.00
CA LEU A 460 -4.68 0.12 10.32
C LEU A 460 -4.58 1.65 10.33
N VAL A 461 -5.36 2.29 11.20
CA VAL A 461 -5.19 3.71 11.55
C VAL A 461 -3.93 3.84 12.41
N ASP A 462 -3.14 4.91 12.20
CA ASP A 462 -1.91 5.15 12.95
C ASP A 462 -2.13 5.02 14.47
N PRO A 463 -1.49 4.04 15.13
CA PRO A 463 -1.76 3.78 16.54
C PRO A 463 -1.09 4.81 17.47
N ASP A 464 -0.16 5.64 16.97
CA ASP A 464 0.65 6.58 17.75
C ASP A 464 0.07 8.00 17.75
N ILE A 465 -1.10 8.21 17.13
CA ILE A 465 -1.84 9.49 17.15
C ILE A 465 -3.04 9.45 18.09
N GLU A 466 -3.69 10.59 18.30
CA GLU A 466 -4.98 10.61 19.00
C GLU A 466 -6.03 9.81 18.21
N PRO A 467 -6.80 8.93 18.88
CA PRO A 467 -7.81 8.10 18.21
C PRO A 467 -8.82 8.94 17.42
N LEU A 468 -9.12 8.49 16.21
CA LEU A 468 -10.16 9.09 15.37
C LEU A 468 -11.54 8.78 15.96
N PRO A 469 -12.58 9.59 15.65
CA PRO A 469 -13.96 9.19 15.89
C PRO A 469 -14.24 7.84 15.22
N SER A 470 -14.57 6.84 16.02
CA SER A 470 -14.83 5.46 15.61
C SER A 470 -16.27 5.06 15.93
N THR A 471 -16.62 3.83 15.58
CA THR A 471 -17.90 3.21 15.89
C THR A 471 -18.17 2.97 17.39
N SER A 472 -17.22 3.27 18.29
CA SER A 472 -17.50 3.35 19.74
C SER A 472 -18.16 4.67 20.14
N ARG A 473 -17.89 5.74 19.37
CA ARG A 473 -18.42 7.09 19.61
C ARG A 473 -19.51 7.48 18.63
N VAL A 474 -19.52 6.89 17.44
CA VAL A 474 -20.58 7.04 16.46
C VAL A 474 -21.49 5.83 16.59
N GLY A 475 -22.74 6.06 16.95
CA GLY A 475 -23.74 4.99 17.01
C GLY A 475 -24.14 4.51 15.60
N PRO A 476 -24.85 3.38 15.49
CA PRO A 476 -25.36 2.90 14.22
C PRO A 476 -26.14 3.97 13.46
N GLN A 477 -25.73 4.22 12.21
CA GLN A 477 -26.38 5.19 11.33
C GLN A 477 -27.47 4.54 10.48
N GLN A 478 -27.55 3.21 10.45
CA GLN A 478 -28.51 2.45 9.66
C GLN A 478 -29.92 2.60 10.26
N LYS A 479 -30.81 3.30 9.57
CA LYS A 479 -32.20 3.49 10.04
C LYS A 479 -32.90 2.16 10.37
N TYR A 480 -32.68 1.13 9.55
CA TYR A 480 -33.24 -0.21 9.78
C TYR A 480 -32.69 -0.88 11.05
N TRP A 481 -31.42 -0.67 11.43
CA TRP A 481 -30.89 -1.26 12.67
C TRP A 481 -31.57 -0.68 13.90
N ILE A 482 -31.81 0.64 13.90
CA ILE A 482 -32.51 1.31 14.99
C ILE A 482 -33.99 0.93 15.01
N HIS A 483 -34.64 0.85 13.84
CA HIS A 483 -36.03 0.39 13.74
C HIS A 483 -36.19 -1.04 14.28
N LYS A 484 -35.36 -1.99 13.83
CA LYS A 484 -35.32 -3.37 14.35
C LYS A 484 -35.09 -3.41 15.86
N ALA A 485 -34.16 -2.61 16.39
CA ALA A 485 -33.91 -2.55 17.82
C ALA A 485 -35.13 -2.01 18.60
N LEU A 486 -35.91 -1.08 18.04
CA LEU A 486 -37.16 -0.64 18.66
C LEU A 486 -38.22 -1.73 18.62
N ASP A 487 -38.37 -2.44 17.50
CA ASP A 487 -39.29 -3.58 17.37
C ASP A 487 -38.96 -4.69 18.38
N ASP A 488 -37.67 -5.02 18.55
CA ASP A 488 -37.22 -6.09 19.45
C ASP A 488 -37.35 -5.74 20.95
N PHE A 489 -37.30 -4.44 21.31
CA PHE A 489 -37.29 -3.99 22.71
C PHE A 489 -38.60 -3.37 23.21
N LEU A 490 -39.42 -2.80 22.32
CA LEU A 490 -40.70 -2.22 22.71
C LEU A 490 -41.76 -3.30 22.92
N ASP A 491 -42.74 -3.00 23.76
CA ASP A 491 -43.85 -3.91 24.07
C ASP A 491 -44.64 -4.25 22.80
N GLU A 492 -44.89 -5.53 22.53
CA GLU A 492 -45.63 -6.03 21.35
C GLU A 492 -47.02 -5.38 21.18
N ARG A 493 -47.58 -4.77 22.24
CA ARG A 493 -48.85 -4.05 22.20
C ARG A 493 -48.75 -2.67 21.55
N LEU A 494 -47.55 -2.14 21.31
CA LEU A 494 -47.34 -0.90 20.56
C LEU A 494 -47.52 -1.17 19.06
N PRO A 495 -48.45 -0.49 18.37
CA PRO A 495 -48.59 -0.63 16.93
C PRO A 495 -47.33 -0.17 16.19
N HIS A 496 -46.98 -0.86 15.09
CA HIS A 496 -45.83 -0.53 14.24
C HIS A 496 -45.88 0.93 13.74
N GLU A 497 -47.08 1.50 13.56
CA GLU A 497 -47.26 2.89 13.14
C GLU A 497 -46.74 3.90 14.18
N ILE A 498 -46.69 3.52 15.47
CA ILE A 498 -46.08 4.35 16.51
C ILE A 498 -44.56 4.28 16.42
N ILE A 499 -43.99 3.09 16.16
CA ILE A 499 -42.56 2.90 15.95
C ILE A 499 -42.09 3.69 14.72
N ASP A 500 -42.85 3.63 13.62
CA ASP A 500 -42.58 4.42 12.41
C ASP A 500 -42.60 5.93 12.70
N LYS A 501 -43.55 6.41 13.51
CA LYS A 501 -43.59 7.81 13.97
C LYS A 501 -42.40 8.17 14.84
N ILE A 502 -41.94 7.29 15.73
CA ILE A 502 -40.71 7.50 16.51
C ILE A 502 -39.53 7.64 15.55
N MET A 503 -39.41 6.73 14.58
CA MET A 503 -38.33 6.72 13.59
C MET A 503 -38.32 7.94 12.64
N LEU A 504 -39.40 8.70 12.53
CA LEU A 504 -39.41 10.00 11.85
C LEU A 504 -38.70 11.10 12.65
N HIS A 505 -38.55 10.93 13.96
CA HIS A 505 -37.94 11.92 14.87
C HIS A 505 -36.54 11.49 15.37
N VAL A 506 -36.06 10.31 14.97
CA VAL A 506 -34.69 9.87 15.30
C VAL A 506 -33.70 10.59 14.39
N GLU A 507 -32.83 11.39 15.00
CA GLU A 507 -31.73 12.08 14.33
C GLU A 507 -30.49 11.17 14.19
N GLY A 508 -29.57 11.54 13.29
CA GLY A 508 -28.28 10.85 13.14
C GLY A 508 -28.32 9.49 12.43
N VAL A 509 -29.50 9.07 11.96
CA VAL A 509 -29.68 7.90 11.09
C VAL A 509 -29.84 8.33 9.63
N MET A 510 -29.52 7.43 8.70
CA MET A 510 -29.69 7.59 7.27
C MET A 510 -30.36 6.37 6.64
N SER A 511 -31.10 6.59 5.55
CA SER A 511 -31.64 5.50 4.75
C SER A 511 -30.54 4.86 3.88
N LEU A 512 -30.84 3.71 3.28
CA LEU A 512 -29.90 3.07 2.36
C LEU A 512 -29.66 3.94 1.12
N GLU A 513 -30.70 4.60 0.59
CA GLU A 513 -30.57 5.51 -0.55
C GLU A 513 -29.66 6.69 -0.22
N GLU A 514 -29.81 7.29 0.97
CA GLU A 514 -28.93 8.37 1.42
C GLU A 514 -27.48 7.89 1.60
N ALA A 515 -27.29 6.71 2.20
CA ALA A 515 -25.96 6.11 2.37
C ALA A 515 -25.27 5.83 1.03
N LEU A 516 -26.02 5.36 0.02
CA LEU A 516 -25.52 5.13 -1.34
C LEU A 516 -25.14 6.45 -2.02
N ALA A 517 -25.94 7.51 -1.86
CA ALA A 517 -25.62 8.84 -2.39
C ALA A 517 -24.36 9.44 -1.76
N TYR A 518 -24.17 9.29 -0.44
CA TYR A 518 -22.92 9.70 0.21
C TYR A 518 -21.72 8.85 -0.22
N LYS A 519 -21.90 7.54 -0.38
CA LYS A 519 -20.87 6.66 -0.92
C LYS A 519 -20.41 7.12 -2.30
N GLU A 520 -21.33 7.43 -3.22
CA GLU A 520 -20.99 7.93 -4.55
C GLU A 520 -20.16 9.22 -4.47
N CYS A 521 -20.56 10.17 -3.62
CA CYS A 521 -19.82 11.40 -3.37
C CYS A 521 -18.41 11.12 -2.81
N LEU A 522 -18.29 10.21 -1.84
CA LEU A 522 -17.02 9.82 -1.24
C LEU A 522 -16.08 9.15 -2.26
N LEU A 523 -16.61 8.26 -3.10
CA LEU A 523 -15.84 7.60 -4.16
C LEU A 523 -15.33 8.60 -5.19
N GLU A 524 -16.15 9.60 -5.55
CA GLU A 524 -15.73 10.68 -6.44
C GLU A 524 -14.62 11.54 -5.81
N GLU A 525 -14.72 11.86 -4.52
CA GLU A 525 -13.63 12.53 -3.80
C GLU A 525 -12.35 11.69 -3.79
N ASN A 526 -12.46 10.38 -3.56
CA ASN A 526 -11.32 9.46 -3.58
C ASN A 526 -10.66 9.40 -4.97
N ARG A 527 -11.42 9.44 -6.06
CA ARG A 527 -10.87 9.51 -7.43
C ARG A 527 -10.07 10.79 -7.64
N ARG A 528 -10.61 11.94 -7.24
CA ARG A 528 -9.92 13.24 -7.33
C ARG A 528 -8.66 13.27 -6.48
N PHE A 529 -8.73 12.78 -5.24
CA PHE A 529 -7.58 12.62 -4.38
C PHE A 529 -6.52 11.73 -5.02
N THR A 530 -6.89 10.58 -5.59
CA THR A 530 -5.95 9.66 -6.23
C THR A 530 -5.22 10.33 -7.39
N GLN A 531 -5.92 11.10 -8.23
CA GLN A 531 -5.30 11.86 -9.31
C GLN A 531 -4.33 12.93 -8.76
N ALA A 532 -4.77 13.72 -7.78
CA ALA A 532 -3.95 14.76 -7.18
C ALA A 532 -2.73 14.19 -6.43
N ASN A 533 -2.88 13.08 -5.70
CA ASN A 533 -1.80 12.41 -4.99
C ASN A 533 -0.77 11.82 -5.95
N ASN A 534 -1.23 11.26 -7.08
CA ASN A 534 -0.32 10.91 -8.18
C ASN A 534 0.47 12.14 -8.64
N SER A 535 -0.18 13.22 -9.05
CA SER A 535 0.50 14.41 -9.59
C SER A 535 1.43 15.11 -8.59
N TYR A 536 1.04 15.19 -7.32
CA TYR A 536 1.73 16.02 -6.32
C TYR A 536 2.63 15.25 -5.36
N HIS A 537 2.65 13.92 -5.41
CA HIS A 537 3.48 13.08 -4.53
C HIS A 537 4.27 12.02 -5.30
N PHE A 538 3.60 11.14 -6.05
CA PHE A 538 4.25 9.98 -6.69
C PHE A 538 4.82 10.29 -8.08
N CYS A 539 4.26 11.25 -8.82
CA CYS A 539 4.61 11.55 -10.20
C CYS A 539 5.17 12.97 -10.37
N ILE A 540 5.88 13.46 -9.36
CA ILE A 540 6.63 14.73 -9.47
C ILE A 540 7.66 14.56 -10.59
N PRO A 541 7.70 15.46 -11.59
CA PRO A 541 8.66 15.34 -12.67
C PRO A 541 10.08 15.52 -12.13
N PHE A 542 10.99 14.63 -12.52
CA PHE A 542 12.41 14.78 -12.26
C PHE A 542 12.95 15.94 -13.10
N ASP A 543 13.53 16.93 -12.44
CA ASP A 543 14.19 18.06 -13.10
C ASP A 543 15.69 17.79 -13.12
N ILE A 544 16.22 17.51 -14.31
CA ILE A 544 17.64 17.21 -14.47
C ILE A 544 18.54 18.45 -14.41
N TRP A 545 17.97 19.66 -14.34
CA TRP A 545 18.75 20.89 -14.27
C TRP A 545 18.83 21.42 -12.82
N ASN A 546 17.85 21.07 -11.99
CA ASN A 546 17.78 21.45 -10.59
C ASN A 546 18.17 20.28 -9.66
N GLY A 547 19.46 19.93 -9.67
CA GLY A 547 20.03 18.91 -8.79
C GLY A 547 20.34 19.43 -7.36
N PRO A 548 20.44 18.54 -6.36
CA PRO A 548 20.74 18.92 -4.97
C PRO A 548 22.13 19.55 -4.77
N GLU A 549 23.00 19.53 -5.79
CA GLU A 549 24.31 20.20 -5.80
C GLU A 549 24.26 21.62 -6.38
N VAL A 550 23.14 22.05 -6.96
CA VAL A 550 22.94 23.40 -7.51
C VAL A 550 22.68 24.43 -6.39
N ILE A 551 22.52 23.98 -5.15
CA ILE A 551 22.35 24.84 -3.98
C ILE A 551 23.71 24.97 -3.27
N HIS A 552 24.52 25.92 -3.74
CA HIS A 552 25.63 26.48 -2.98
C HIS A 552 25.14 27.49 -1.92
#